data_AF-U3AI38-F1
#
_entry.id   AF-U3AI38-F1
#
_cell.length_a   1.000
_cell.length_b   1.000
_cell.length_c   1.000
_cell.angle_alpha   90.00
_cell.angle_beta   90.00
_cell.angle_gamma   90.00
#
_symmetry.space_group_name_H-M   'P 1'
#
loop_
_entity.id
_entity.type
_entity.pdbx_description
1 polymer ?
#
loop_
_entity_poly.entity_id
_entity_poly.type
_entity_poly.pdbx_seq_one_letter_code
_entity_poly.pdbx_strand_id
1 'polypeptide(L)'
;MSWMAAPEDHGHSPDEVAKRLAGAGRSTHLRDFVYGAIDGAVTTFAIVAGVQGAGLPHGIILALGTANVLADGFSMAASNYSGTKAERDDMTRLRAMEERQIDLNPEGEREEIRQILHAKELDGAVLDEAVGAISGNKTAWVELMLSDEYGLNLRPPAPIRSALATFVAFLAAGLIPLLPYALGLEPAFRLSIAATGAVFFMIGALKSRWSLSAWWRSGLETFAIGAVAAAIAYMVGSLFRGA
;
A
#
# COMPACT_ATOMS: atom_id res chain seq x y z
N MET A 1 -6.69 -2.68 27.95
CA MET A 1 -5.49 -3.11 27.20
C MET A 1 -5.84 -4.33 26.34
N SER A 2 -6.76 -4.21 25.38
CA SER A 2 -7.21 -5.35 24.53
C SER A 2 -7.30 -4.97 23.04
N TRP A 3 -6.27 -4.29 22.53
CA TRP A 3 -6.20 -3.84 21.14
C TRP A 3 -5.20 -4.64 20.28
N MET A 4 -4.91 -5.88 20.69
CA MET A 4 -3.94 -6.78 20.06
C MET A 4 -4.52 -8.19 19.85
N ALA A 5 -5.62 -8.31 19.11
CA ALA A 5 -6.06 -9.63 18.67
C ALA A 5 -5.11 -10.11 17.56
N ALA A 6 -4.55 -11.32 17.72
CA ALA A 6 -4.16 -12.17 16.60
C ALA A 6 -5.33 -12.23 15.59
N PRO A 7 -5.14 -12.59 14.30
CA PRO A 7 -6.29 -12.88 13.45
C PRO A 7 -7.22 -13.82 14.24
N GLU A 8 -8.42 -13.33 14.58
CA GLU A 8 -9.35 -14.10 15.40
C GLU A 8 -9.61 -15.40 14.66
N ASP A 9 -9.47 -16.53 15.36
CA ASP A 9 -9.78 -17.83 14.80
C ASP A 9 -11.18 -17.75 14.21
N HIS A 10 -11.25 -17.80 12.88
CA HIS A 10 -12.50 -17.64 12.17
C HIS A 10 -13.27 -18.96 12.26
N GLY A 11 -14.58 -18.87 12.36
CA GLY A 11 -15.41 -20.05 12.29
C GLY A 11 -15.25 -20.80 10.96
N HIS A 12 -15.42 -22.12 11.03
CA HIS A 12 -15.27 -23.05 9.92
C HIS A 12 -16.61 -23.63 9.47
N SER A 13 -17.73 -23.03 9.88
CA SER A 13 -19.04 -23.45 9.37
C SER A 13 -19.17 -23.13 7.87
N PRO A 14 -19.91 -23.93 7.09
CA PRO A 14 -20.10 -23.69 5.66
C PRO A 14 -20.56 -22.26 5.34
N ASP A 15 -21.47 -21.71 6.14
CA ASP A 15 -21.99 -20.34 5.96
C ASP A 15 -20.92 -19.27 6.19
N GLU A 16 -20.06 -19.45 7.21
CA GLU A 16 -18.97 -18.52 7.49
C GLU A 16 -17.89 -18.59 6.40
N VAL A 17 -17.57 -19.78 5.92
CA VAL A 17 -16.65 -19.98 4.79
C VAL A 17 -17.20 -19.31 3.54
N ALA A 18 -18.47 -19.54 3.20
CA ALA A 18 -19.11 -18.94 2.04
C ALA A 18 -19.12 -17.40 2.13
N LYS A 19 -19.47 -16.84 3.29
CA LYS A 19 -19.40 -15.38 3.54
C LYS A 19 -17.99 -14.85 3.39
N ARG A 20 -16.98 -15.56 3.92
CA ARG A 20 -15.57 -15.15 3.84
C ARG A 20 -15.06 -15.17 2.40
N LEU A 21 -15.34 -16.23 1.63
CA LEU A 21 -14.94 -16.33 0.23
C LEU A 21 -15.67 -15.31 -0.65
N ALA A 22 -16.95 -15.05 -0.38
CA ALA A 22 -17.68 -13.97 -1.04
C ALA A 22 -17.05 -12.60 -0.76
N GLY A 23 -16.60 -12.38 0.48
CA GLY A 23 -15.90 -11.16 0.91
C GLY A 23 -14.40 -11.11 0.60
N ALA A 24 -13.77 -12.23 0.22
CA ALA A 24 -12.35 -12.34 -0.06
C ALA A 24 -11.98 -11.44 -1.26
N GLY A 25 -10.92 -10.66 -1.14
CA GLY A 25 -10.55 -9.69 -2.17
C GLY A 25 -11.29 -8.34 -2.11
N ARG A 26 -11.96 -7.99 -1.00
CA ARG A 26 -12.19 -6.57 -0.71
C ARG A 26 -10.83 -5.88 -0.53
N SER A 27 -10.37 -5.18 -1.54
CA SER A 27 -9.13 -4.42 -1.47
C SER A 27 -9.20 -3.41 -0.33
N THR A 28 -8.32 -3.55 0.67
CA THR A 28 -8.25 -2.56 1.74
C THR A 28 -7.28 -1.46 1.30
N HIS A 29 -7.76 -0.21 1.22
CA HIS A 29 -6.92 0.97 0.96
C HIS A 29 -6.02 1.33 2.16
N LEU A 30 -5.99 0.48 3.19
CA LEU A 30 -5.17 0.72 4.37
C LEU A 30 -3.68 0.59 4.03
N ARG A 31 -3.32 -0.25 3.06
CA ARG A 31 -1.95 -0.30 2.51
C ARG A 31 -1.57 1.06 1.95
N ASP A 32 -2.35 1.57 1.00
CA ASP A 32 -2.16 2.89 0.37
C ASP A 32 -2.06 4.01 1.42
N PHE A 33 -2.93 3.96 2.44
CA PHE A 33 -2.93 4.91 3.54
C PHE A 33 -1.63 4.85 4.36
N VAL A 34 -1.19 3.66 4.78
CA VAL A 34 0.05 3.52 5.57
C VAL A 34 1.26 3.98 4.76
N TYR A 35 1.35 3.61 3.48
CA TYR A 35 2.44 4.07 2.61
C TYR A 35 2.43 5.60 2.46
N GLY A 36 1.28 6.21 2.15
CA GLY A 36 1.17 7.66 2.03
C GLY A 36 1.49 8.40 3.34
N ALA A 37 1.03 7.89 4.48
CA ALA A 37 1.30 8.49 5.78
C ALA A 37 2.79 8.46 6.16
N ILE A 38 3.48 7.33 5.91
CA ILE A 38 4.92 7.23 6.18
C ILE A 38 5.67 8.24 5.31
N ASP A 39 5.42 8.21 4.00
CA ASP A 39 6.15 9.04 3.05
C ASP A 39 5.91 10.54 3.30
N GLY A 40 4.65 10.93 3.55
CA GLY A 40 4.30 12.32 3.87
C GLY A 40 4.97 12.84 5.13
N ALA A 41 5.02 12.05 6.20
CA ALA A 41 5.71 12.43 7.43
C ALA A 41 7.23 12.47 7.25
N VAL A 42 7.83 11.49 6.56
CA VAL A 42 9.29 11.41 6.34
C VAL A 42 9.77 12.58 5.48
N THR A 43 9.19 12.76 4.30
CA THR A 43 9.63 13.79 3.34
C THR A 43 9.42 15.19 3.87
N THR A 44 8.27 15.46 4.49
CA THR A 44 7.99 16.80 5.04
C THR A 44 8.89 17.11 6.24
N PHE A 45 9.11 16.15 7.14
CA PHE A 45 10.02 16.37 8.25
C PHE A 45 11.49 16.47 7.81
N ALA A 46 11.90 15.77 6.74
CA ALA A 46 13.22 15.95 6.15
C ALA A 46 13.44 17.40 5.69
N ILE A 47 12.44 18.05 5.07
CA ILE A 47 12.50 19.47 4.73
C ILE A 47 12.63 20.34 5.98
N VAL A 48 11.79 20.10 7.01
CA VAL A 48 11.87 20.83 8.29
C VAL A 48 13.28 20.71 8.88
N ALA A 49 13.81 19.50 8.96
CA ALA A 49 15.12 19.21 9.51
C ALA A 49 16.26 19.85 8.69
N GLY A 50 16.19 19.78 7.36
CA GLY A 50 17.18 20.39 6.47
C GLY A 50 17.21 21.91 6.55
N VAL A 51 16.04 22.56 6.48
CA VAL A 51 15.92 24.02 6.60
C VAL A 51 16.36 24.49 7.99
N GLN A 52 16.00 23.75 9.05
CA GLN A 52 16.47 24.01 10.40
C GLN A 52 18.00 23.81 10.52
N GLY A 53 18.56 22.78 9.89
CA GLY A 53 20.00 22.51 9.83
C GLY A 53 20.77 23.65 9.18
N ALA A 54 20.23 24.21 8.10
CA ALA A 54 20.76 25.39 7.40
C ALA A 54 20.63 26.69 8.22
N GLY A 55 19.85 26.70 9.31
CA GLY A 55 19.64 27.89 10.14
C GLY A 55 18.74 28.94 9.48
N LEU A 56 17.87 28.51 8.58
CA LEU A 56 16.98 29.38 7.83
C LEU A 56 15.72 29.78 8.64
N PRO A 57 15.06 30.90 8.31
CA PRO A 57 13.86 31.36 9.00
C PRO A 57 12.68 30.36 8.94
N HIS A 58 11.85 30.33 9.98
CA HIS A 58 10.66 29.47 10.06
C HIS A 58 9.68 29.66 8.88
N GLY A 59 9.61 30.86 8.30
CA GLY A 59 8.79 31.11 7.11
C GLY A 59 9.18 30.26 5.90
N ILE A 60 10.47 29.92 5.76
CA ILE A 60 10.95 29.02 4.69
C ILE A 60 10.50 27.59 4.95
N ILE A 61 10.51 27.15 6.22
CA ILE A 61 9.99 25.82 6.62
C ILE A 61 8.52 25.69 6.22
N LEU A 62 7.71 26.70 6.53
CA LEU A 62 6.28 26.70 6.19
C LEU A 62 6.05 26.73 4.67
N ALA A 63 6.79 27.56 3.93
CA ALA A 63 6.66 27.65 2.49
C ALA A 63 7.03 26.34 1.78
N LEU A 64 8.24 25.81 2.05
CA LEU A 64 8.71 24.58 1.42
C LEU A 64 7.96 23.35 1.91
N GLY A 65 7.68 23.27 3.21
CA GLY A 65 6.92 22.18 3.79
C GLY A 65 5.49 22.10 3.24
N THR A 66 4.79 23.22 3.12
CA THR A 66 3.44 23.24 2.55
C THR A 66 3.46 22.90 1.06
N ALA A 67 4.44 23.43 0.32
CA ALA A 67 4.63 23.09 -1.09
C ALA A 67 4.88 21.59 -1.28
N ASN A 68 5.74 20.98 -0.47
CA ASN A 68 6.00 19.54 -0.45
C ASN A 68 4.73 18.74 -0.17
N VAL A 69 4.02 19.07 0.91
CA VAL A 69 2.80 18.37 1.32
C VAL A 69 1.77 18.32 0.18
N LEU A 70 1.59 19.43 -0.55
CA LEU A 70 0.64 19.51 -1.65
C LEU A 70 1.16 18.89 -2.95
N ALA A 71 2.36 19.28 -3.40
CA ALA A 71 2.89 18.89 -4.68
C ALA A 71 3.38 17.43 -4.70
N ASP A 72 4.18 17.03 -3.71
CA ASP A 72 4.70 15.67 -3.61
C ASP A 72 3.58 14.70 -3.23
N GLY A 73 2.67 15.13 -2.35
CA GLY A 73 1.46 14.38 -2.05
C GLY A 73 0.63 14.10 -3.31
N PHE A 74 0.40 15.11 -4.15
CA PHE A 74 -0.33 14.95 -5.41
C PHE A 74 0.44 14.03 -6.38
N SER A 75 1.75 14.22 -6.51
CA SER A 75 2.61 13.39 -7.36
C SER A 75 2.56 11.91 -6.95
N MET A 76 2.64 11.62 -5.65
CA MET A 76 2.53 10.27 -5.12
C MET A 76 1.14 9.68 -5.37
N ALA A 77 0.07 10.45 -5.17
CA ALA A 77 -1.30 10.02 -5.44
C ALA A 77 -1.53 9.72 -6.94
N ALA A 78 -1.00 10.56 -7.82
CA ALA A 78 -1.05 10.37 -9.27
C ALA A 78 -0.25 9.13 -9.71
N SER A 79 0.88 8.87 -9.05
CA SER A 79 1.70 7.68 -9.27
C SER A 79 0.95 6.41 -8.86
N ASN A 80 0.31 6.40 -7.68
CA ASN A 80 -0.49 5.26 -7.23
C ASN A 80 -1.74 5.05 -8.10
N TYR A 81 -2.40 6.13 -8.54
CA TYR A 81 -3.48 6.07 -9.52
C TYR A 81 -3.03 5.37 -10.80
N SER A 82 -1.91 5.83 -11.37
CA SER A 82 -1.39 5.33 -12.65
C SER A 82 -0.97 3.86 -12.53
N GLY A 83 -0.31 3.47 -11.44
CA GLY A 83 0.05 2.08 -11.16
C GLY A 83 -1.17 1.18 -11.04
N THR A 84 -2.12 1.56 -10.18
CA THR A 84 -3.36 0.77 -9.98
C THR A 84 -4.21 0.70 -11.26
N LYS A 85 -4.22 1.78 -12.05
CA LYS A 85 -4.91 1.79 -13.35
C LYS A 85 -4.21 0.86 -14.35
N ALA A 86 -2.89 0.87 -14.43
CA ALA A 86 -2.14 0.00 -15.31
C ALA A 86 -2.40 -1.48 -15.01
N GLU A 87 -2.43 -1.87 -13.72
CA GLU A 87 -2.81 -3.23 -13.31
C GLU A 87 -4.22 -3.62 -13.79
N ARG A 88 -5.18 -2.69 -13.67
CA ARG A 88 -6.56 -2.91 -14.13
C ARG A 88 -6.68 -3.00 -15.66
N ASP A 89 -5.96 -2.14 -16.37
CA ASP A 89 -5.93 -2.12 -17.82
C ASP A 89 -5.28 -3.42 -18.35
N ASP A 90 -4.21 -3.89 -17.71
CA ASP A 90 -3.57 -5.16 -18.07
C ASP A 90 -4.46 -6.38 -17.79
N MET A 91 -5.15 -6.42 -16.64
CA MET A 91 -6.16 -7.45 -16.37
C MET A 91 -7.26 -7.47 -17.44
N THR A 92 -7.72 -6.30 -17.89
CA THR A 92 -8.74 -6.20 -18.94
C THR A 92 -8.21 -6.71 -20.29
N ARG A 93 -6.95 -6.36 -20.62
CA ARG A 93 -6.25 -6.84 -21.83
C ARG A 93 -6.11 -8.37 -21.82
N LEU A 94 -5.61 -8.93 -20.72
CA LEU A 94 -5.40 -10.37 -20.58
C LEU A 94 -6.73 -11.12 -20.61
N ARG A 95 -7.79 -10.59 -19.97
CA ARG A 95 -9.12 -11.18 -20.06
C ARG A 95 -9.63 -11.29 -21.50
N ALA A 96 -9.51 -10.21 -22.28
CA ALA A 96 -9.94 -10.21 -23.67
C ALA A 96 -9.08 -11.12 -24.56
N MET A 97 -7.80 -11.26 -24.23
CA MET A 97 -6.89 -12.19 -24.90
C MET A 97 -7.30 -13.64 -24.65
N GLU A 98 -7.58 -13.98 -23.39
CA GLU A 98 -7.99 -15.30 -22.95
C GLU A 98 -9.35 -15.71 -23.54
N GLU A 99 -10.33 -14.81 -23.48
CA GLU A 99 -11.65 -15.04 -24.08
C GLU A 99 -11.56 -15.33 -25.58
N ARG A 100 -10.60 -14.71 -26.29
CA ARG A 100 -10.34 -14.95 -27.71
C ARG A 100 -9.62 -16.28 -27.94
N GLN A 101 -8.66 -16.64 -27.09
CA GLN A 101 -7.91 -17.88 -27.19
C GLN A 101 -8.81 -19.10 -26.98
N ILE A 102 -9.69 -19.06 -25.97
CA ILE A 102 -10.70 -20.09 -25.72
C ILE A 102 -11.59 -20.32 -26.95
N ASP A 103 -11.93 -19.26 -27.69
CA ASP A 103 -12.77 -19.38 -28.89
C ASP A 103 -11.99 -19.92 -30.11
N LEU A 104 -10.69 -19.63 -30.21
CA LEU A 104 -9.85 -20.02 -31.36
C LEU A 104 -9.20 -21.40 -31.21
N ASN A 105 -8.78 -21.78 -30.01
CA ASN A 105 -8.08 -23.04 -29.73
C ASN A 105 -8.51 -23.66 -28.38
N PRO A 106 -9.79 -24.07 -28.24
CA PRO A 106 -10.32 -24.55 -26.97
C PRO A 106 -9.60 -25.79 -26.42
N GLU A 107 -9.09 -26.67 -27.29
CA GLU A 107 -8.37 -27.87 -26.82
C GLU A 107 -6.99 -27.52 -26.26
N GLY A 108 -6.32 -26.50 -26.82
CA GLY A 108 -5.07 -25.98 -26.25
C GLY A 108 -5.30 -25.37 -24.87
N GLU A 109 -6.28 -24.47 -24.76
CA GLU A 109 -6.61 -23.81 -23.48
C GLU A 109 -7.08 -24.80 -22.40
N ARG A 110 -7.71 -25.93 -22.79
CA ARG A 110 -8.06 -27.01 -21.85
C ARG A 110 -6.84 -27.74 -21.32
N GLU A 111 -5.84 -27.92 -22.18
CA GLU A 111 -4.56 -28.50 -21.76
C GLU A 111 -3.87 -27.58 -20.75
N GLU A 112 -3.98 -26.26 -20.89
CA GLU A 112 -3.44 -25.31 -19.92
C GLU A 112 -4.11 -25.47 -18.54
N ILE A 113 -5.46 -25.54 -18.48
CA ILE A 113 -6.17 -25.88 -17.22
C ILE A 113 -5.66 -27.19 -16.66
N ARG A 114 -5.51 -28.22 -17.50
CA ARG A 114 -5.07 -29.54 -17.06
C ARG A 114 -3.70 -29.46 -16.39
N GLN A 115 -2.75 -28.75 -16.98
CA GLN A 115 -1.41 -28.57 -16.41
C GLN A 115 -1.45 -27.76 -15.10
N ILE A 116 -2.27 -26.71 -15.03
CA ILE A 116 -2.49 -25.91 -13.81
C ILE A 116 -3.01 -26.79 -12.67
N LEU A 117 -4.01 -27.64 -12.94
CA LEU A 117 -4.62 -28.52 -11.94
C LEU A 117 -3.71 -29.69 -11.57
N HIS A 118 -2.98 -30.26 -12.51
CA HIS A 118 -1.97 -31.28 -12.24
C HIS A 118 -0.84 -30.74 -11.36
N ALA A 119 -0.42 -29.47 -11.55
CA ALA A 119 0.52 -28.81 -10.65
C ALA A 119 -0.02 -28.61 -9.22
N LYS A 120 -1.34 -28.73 -9.02
CA LYS A 120 -2.00 -28.79 -7.70
C LYS A 120 -2.25 -30.23 -7.22
N GLU A 121 -1.58 -31.21 -7.84
CA GLU A 121 -1.65 -32.64 -7.49
C GLU A 121 -3.01 -33.30 -7.76
N LEU A 122 -3.79 -32.77 -8.73
CA LEU A 122 -4.96 -33.46 -9.25
C LEU A 122 -4.56 -34.43 -10.37
N ASP A 123 -5.01 -35.68 -10.27
CA ASP A 123 -4.66 -36.75 -11.22
C ASP A 123 -5.86 -37.60 -11.67
N GLY A 124 -5.67 -38.31 -12.77
CA GLY A 124 -6.61 -39.32 -13.28
C GLY A 124 -8.00 -38.78 -13.55
N ALA A 125 -9.03 -39.56 -13.19
CA ALA A 125 -10.42 -39.21 -13.45
C ALA A 125 -10.85 -37.89 -12.78
N VAL A 126 -10.29 -37.57 -11.60
CA VAL A 126 -10.62 -36.33 -10.88
C VAL A 126 -10.10 -35.11 -11.64
N LEU A 127 -8.90 -35.19 -12.21
CA LEU A 127 -8.35 -34.15 -13.07
C LEU A 127 -9.23 -33.94 -14.32
N ASP A 128 -9.61 -35.02 -15.00
CA ASP A 128 -10.46 -34.95 -16.19
C ASP A 128 -11.82 -34.31 -15.90
N GLU A 129 -12.47 -34.72 -14.80
CA GLU A 129 -13.75 -34.15 -14.37
C GLU A 129 -13.62 -32.68 -13.98
N ALA A 130 -12.55 -32.29 -13.27
CA ALA A 130 -12.31 -30.91 -12.89
C ALA A 130 -12.05 -30.00 -14.10
N VAL A 131 -11.23 -30.45 -15.06
CA VAL A 131 -10.99 -29.74 -16.34
C VAL A 131 -12.32 -29.57 -17.07
N GLY A 132 -13.13 -30.62 -17.19
CA GLY A 132 -14.45 -30.57 -17.83
C GLY A 132 -15.41 -29.60 -17.14
N ALA A 133 -15.46 -29.61 -15.81
CA ALA A 133 -16.34 -28.74 -15.02
C ALA A 133 -15.96 -27.26 -15.15
N ILE A 134 -14.67 -26.93 -15.08
CA ILE A 134 -14.18 -25.55 -15.19
C ILE A 134 -14.32 -25.05 -16.62
N SER A 135 -13.87 -25.83 -17.60
CA SER A 135 -13.96 -25.44 -19.02
C SER A 135 -15.40 -25.38 -19.54
N GLY A 136 -16.35 -26.02 -18.85
CA GLY A 136 -17.79 -25.88 -19.12
C GLY A 136 -18.37 -24.50 -18.79
N ASN A 137 -17.67 -23.66 -18.02
CA ASN A 137 -18.07 -22.29 -17.69
C ASN A 137 -16.98 -21.30 -18.10
N LYS A 138 -17.18 -20.59 -19.22
CA LYS A 138 -16.19 -19.64 -19.77
C LYS A 138 -15.73 -18.58 -18.76
N THR A 139 -16.61 -18.12 -17.87
CA THR A 139 -16.21 -17.16 -16.82
C THR A 139 -15.25 -17.78 -15.82
N ALA A 140 -15.54 -18.99 -15.35
CA ALA A 140 -14.68 -19.70 -14.40
C ALA A 140 -13.34 -20.11 -15.03
N TRP A 141 -13.37 -20.51 -16.31
CA TRP A 141 -12.18 -20.81 -17.12
C TRP A 141 -11.26 -19.59 -17.18
N VAL A 142 -11.76 -18.45 -17.66
CA VAL A 142 -10.98 -17.21 -17.78
C VAL A 142 -10.47 -16.75 -16.42
N GLU A 143 -11.30 -16.81 -15.37
CA GLU A 143 -10.88 -16.41 -14.02
C GLU A 143 -9.75 -17.29 -13.48
N LEU A 144 -9.80 -18.61 -13.70
CA LEU A 144 -8.72 -19.52 -13.33
C LEU A 144 -7.42 -19.17 -14.07
N MET A 145 -7.49 -18.92 -15.38
CA MET A 145 -6.31 -18.56 -16.17
C MET A 145 -5.71 -17.24 -15.68
N LEU A 146 -6.53 -16.21 -15.47
CA LEU A 146 -6.08 -14.93 -14.91
C LEU A 146 -5.43 -15.07 -13.52
N SER A 147 -5.93 -15.94 -12.65
CA SER A 147 -5.35 -16.12 -11.31
C SER A 147 -4.14 -17.04 -11.28
N ASP A 148 -4.16 -18.15 -12.01
CA ASP A 148 -3.20 -19.24 -11.86
C ASP A 148 -2.09 -19.23 -12.91
N GLU A 149 -2.38 -18.78 -14.14
CA GLU A 149 -1.36 -18.60 -15.18
C GLU A 149 -0.64 -17.25 -15.01
N TYR A 150 -1.42 -16.17 -14.88
CA TYR A 150 -0.87 -14.80 -14.82
C TYR A 150 -0.66 -14.27 -13.39
N GLY A 151 -1.11 -14.99 -12.36
CA GLY A 151 -0.93 -14.58 -10.97
C GLY A 151 -1.70 -13.33 -10.56
N LEU A 152 -2.75 -12.96 -11.30
CA LEU A 152 -3.44 -11.69 -11.08
C LEU A 152 -4.40 -11.74 -9.89
N ASN A 153 -4.49 -10.62 -9.18
CA ASN A 153 -5.60 -10.38 -8.28
C ASN A 153 -6.84 -10.01 -9.10
N LEU A 154 -7.84 -10.89 -9.13
CA LEU A 154 -9.12 -10.69 -9.84
C LEU A 154 -9.98 -9.53 -9.29
N ARG A 155 -9.60 -8.96 -8.15
CA ARG A 155 -10.28 -7.84 -7.50
C ARG A 155 -9.26 -6.74 -7.17
N PRO A 156 -8.68 -6.08 -8.18
CA PRO A 156 -7.74 -5.00 -7.94
C PRO A 156 -8.45 -3.80 -7.28
N PRO A 157 -7.74 -2.99 -6.49
CA PRO A 157 -8.34 -1.81 -5.87
C PRO A 157 -8.82 -0.80 -6.91
N ALA A 158 -9.79 0.03 -6.54
CA ALA A 158 -10.25 1.10 -7.40
C ALA A 158 -9.18 2.22 -7.49
N PRO A 159 -8.65 2.56 -8.69
CA PRO A 159 -7.51 3.47 -8.84
C PRO A 159 -7.71 4.83 -8.15
N ILE A 160 -8.90 5.43 -8.31
CA ILE A 160 -9.23 6.71 -7.70
C ILE A 160 -9.22 6.62 -6.16
N ARG A 161 -9.76 5.52 -5.60
CA ARG A 161 -9.81 5.36 -4.15
C ARG A 161 -8.42 5.13 -3.55
N SER A 162 -7.56 4.36 -4.23
CA SER A 162 -6.16 4.18 -3.82
C SER A 162 -5.39 5.50 -3.82
N ALA A 163 -5.54 6.28 -4.88
CA ALA A 163 -4.93 7.60 -5.01
C ALA A 163 -5.40 8.57 -3.92
N LEU A 164 -6.71 8.66 -3.68
CA LEU A 164 -7.28 9.51 -2.64
C LEU A 164 -6.84 9.07 -1.23
N ALA A 165 -6.83 7.77 -0.94
CA ALA A 165 -6.35 7.25 0.34
C ALA A 165 -4.89 7.62 0.57
N THR A 166 -4.04 7.48 -0.46
CA THR A 166 -2.63 7.87 -0.42
C THR A 166 -2.50 9.38 -0.16
N PHE A 167 -3.21 10.20 -0.93
CA PHE A 167 -3.12 11.66 -0.83
C PHE A 167 -3.55 12.16 0.55
N VAL A 168 -4.70 11.72 1.04
CA VAL A 168 -5.23 12.14 2.34
C VAL A 168 -4.29 11.70 3.47
N ALA A 169 -3.73 10.50 3.39
CA ALA A 169 -2.76 10.02 4.38
C ALA A 169 -1.48 10.84 4.37
N PHE A 170 -0.96 11.15 3.18
CA PHE A 170 0.23 11.99 2.98
C PHE A 170 0.01 13.39 3.56
N LEU A 171 -1.12 14.03 3.25
CA LEU A 171 -1.46 15.35 3.80
C LEU A 171 -1.58 15.29 5.33
N ALA A 172 -2.34 14.33 5.85
CA ALA A 172 -2.60 14.23 7.28
C ALA A 172 -1.31 14.02 8.09
N ALA A 173 -0.42 13.16 7.63
CA ALA A 173 0.83 12.88 8.32
C ALA A 173 1.90 13.96 8.05
N GLY A 174 1.99 14.47 6.82
CA GLY A 174 2.96 15.48 6.41
C GLY A 174 2.69 16.87 6.98
N LEU A 175 1.44 17.20 7.35
CA LEU A 175 1.15 18.46 8.05
C LEU A 175 1.66 18.49 9.50
N ILE A 176 1.77 17.34 10.18
CA ILE A 176 2.15 17.26 11.60
C ILE A 176 3.50 17.94 11.89
N PRO A 177 4.59 17.70 11.14
CA PRO A 177 5.84 18.42 11.30
C PRO A 177 5.74 19.95 11.26
N LEU A 178 4.77 20.48 10.52
CA LEU A 178 4.61 21.92 10.26
C LEU A 178 3.76 22.62 11.32
N LEU A 179 2.90 21.89 12.03
CA LEU A 179 1.96 22.47 13.00
C LEU A 179 2.64 23.36 14.06
N PRO A 180 3.76 22.96 14.70
CA PRO A 180 4.40 23.81 15.70
C PRO A 180 4.86 25.16 15.14
N TYR A 181 5.34 25.17 13.89
CA TYR A 181 5.75 26.39 13.20
C TYR A 181 4.56 27.25 12.78
N ALA A 182 3.49 26.63 12.27
CA ALA A 182 2.29 27.33 11.82
C ALA A 182 1.53 27.99 12.99
N LEU A 183 1.57 27.36 14.16
CA LEU A 183 0.96 27.86 15.40
C LEU A 183 1.86 28.81 16.20
N GLY A 184 3.12 29.03 15.77
CA GLY A 184 4.07 29.88 16.47
C GLY A 184 4.44 29.37 17.87
N LEU A 185 4.47 28.05 18.07
CA LEU A 185 4.82 27.45 19.35
C LEU A 185 6.33 27.46 19.56
N GLU A 186 6.80 27.78 20.76
CA GLU A 186 8.22 27.71 21.12
C GLU A 186 8.43 26.68 22.23
N PRO A 187 9.37 25.73 22.10
CA PRO A 187 10.36 25.55 21.02
C PRO A 187 9.84 24.77 19.79
N ALA A 188 9.62 25.43 18.65
CA ALA A 188 8.96 24.85 17.47
C ALA A 188 9.60 23.54 16.97
N PHE A 189 10.92 23.54 16.80
CA PHE A 189 11.65 22.39 16.26
C PHE A 189 11.60 21.17 17.18
N ARG A 190 11.73 21.36 18.51
CA ARG A 190 11.66 20.25 19.47
C ARG A 190 10.25 19.65 19.51
N LEU A 191 9.22 20.49 19.43
CA LEU A 191 7.84 20.04 19.33
C LEU A 191 7.60 19.28 18.01
N SER A 192 8.18 19.74 16.90
CA SER A 192 8.09 19.09 15.60
C SER A 192 8.76 17.71 15.59
N ILE A 193 9.97 17.59 16.16
CA ILE A 193 10.65 16.30 16.37
C ILE A 193 9.77 15.34 17.17
N ALA A 194 9.23 15.78 18.31
CA ALA A 194 8.44 14.94 19.19
C ALA A 194 7.14 14.48 18.52
N ALA A 195 6.42 15.40 17.86
CA ALA A 195 5.17 15.11 17.17
C ALA A 195 5.38 14.15 15.98
N THR A 196 6.38 14.41 15.15
CA THR A 196 6.71 13.56 14.00
C THR A 196 7.20 12.19 14.46
N GLY A 197 8.04 12.14 15.50
CA GLY A 197 8.48 10.89 16.11
C GLY A 197 7.32 10.03 16.62
N ALA A 198 6.35 10.65 17.29
CA ALA A 198 5.13 9.97 17.71
C ALA A 198 4.33 9.46 16.51
N VAL A 199 4.20 10.24 15.43
CA VAL A 199 3.54 9.82 14.19
C VAL A 199 4.23 8.62 13.55
N PHE A 200 5.56 8.62 13.39
CA PHE A 200 6.28 7.47 12.85
C PHE A 200 6.05 6.21 13.68
N PHE A 201 6.14 6.33 15.01
CA PHE A 201 5.91 5.21 15.90
C PHE A 201 4.47 4.70 15.81
N MET A 202 3.47 5.60 15.76
CA MET A 202 2.06 5.24 15.61
C MET A 202 1.78 4.54 14.28
N ILE A 203 2.33 5.04 13.17
CA ILE A 203 2.15 4.42 11.86
C ILE A 203 2.85 3.05 11.82
N GLY A 204 4.06 2.94 12.36
CA GLY A 204 4.76 1.66 12.48
C GLY A 204 4.01 0.67 13.38
N ALA A 205 3.41 1.12 14.48
CA ALA A 205 2.55 0.29 15.32
C ALA A 205 1.29 -0.15 14.56
N LEU A 206 0.68 0.72 13.74
CA LEU A 206 -0.47 0.36 12.90
C LEU A 206 -0.10 -0.68 11.84
N LYS A 207 1.07 -0.53 11.19
CA LYS A 207 1.65 -1.48 10.22
C LYS A 207 1.75 -2.89 10.80
N SER A 208 2.01 -3.02 12.10
CA SER A 208 2.15 -4.32 12.77
C SER A 208 0.89 -5.18 12.75
N ARG A 209 -0.29 -4.63 12.45
CA ARG A 209 -1.53 -5.42 12.31
C ARG A 209 -1.46 -6.49 11.21
N TRP A 210 -0.56 -6.33 10.26
CA TRP A 210 -0.34 -7.31 9.19
C TRP A 210 0.98 -8.07 9.30
N SER A 211 1.68 -7.90 10.42
CA SER A 211 2.94 -8.59 10.67
C SER A 211 2.83 -9.42 11.94
N LEU A 212 3.53 -10.55 11.97
CA LEU A 212 3.76 -11.30 13.21
C LEU A 212 4.69 -10.55 14.18
N SER A 213 5.22 -9.39 13.76
CA SER A 213 6.08 -8.54 14.58
C SER A 213 5.29 -7.81 15.66
N ALA A 214 5.84 -7.74 16.87
CA ALA A 214 5.25 -6.95 17.94
C ALA A 214 5.13 -5.47 17.55
N TRP A 215 4.01 -4.83 17.88
CA TRP A 215 3.70 -3.44 17.52
C TRP A 215 4.78 -2.42 17.87
N TRP A 216 5.42 -2.59 19.05
CA TRP A 216 6.47 -1.69 19.50
C TRP A 216 7.75 -1.83 18.67
N ARG A 217 8.07 -3.02 18.17
CA ARG A 217 9.22 -3.24 17.27
C ARG A 217 8.99 -2.57 15.93
N SER A 218 7.81 -2.79 15.35
CA SER A 218 7.40 -2.16 14.08
C SER A 218 7.34 -0.63 14.20
N GLY A 219 6.85 -0.11 15.34
CA GLY A 219 6.88 1.31 15.67
C GLY A 219 8.30 1.88 15.75
N LEU A 220 9.20 1.21 16.47
CA LEU A 220 10.60 1.63 16.60
C LEU A 220 11.36 1.57 15.26
N GLU A 221 11.09 0.57 14.43
CA GLU A 221 11.66 0.45 13.08
C GLU A 221 11.29 1.67 12.22
N THR A 222 9.99 1.99 12.12
CA THR A 222 9.52 3.14 11.35
C THR A 222 10.06 4.46 11.92
N PHE A 223 10.10 4.59 13.25
CA PHE A 223 10.72 5.74 13.91
C PHE A 223 12.21 5.88 13.56
N ALA A 224 12.97 4.78 13.60
CA ALA A 224 14.41 4.80 13.30
C ALA A 224 14.68 5.19 11.85
N ILE A 225 13.91 4.67 10.90
CA ILE A 225 14.02 5.04 9.48
C ILE A 225 13.77 6.55 9.31
N GLY A 226 12.69 7.07 9.90
CA GLY A 226 12.37 8.50 9.84
C GLY A 226 13.44 9.38 10.52
N ALA A 227 13.99 8.93 11.66
CA ALA A 227 15.05 9.63 12.37
C ALA A 227 16.35 9.68 11.55
N VAL A 228 16.73 8.60 10.87
CA VAL A 228 17.90 8.56 9.98
C VAL A 228 17.70 9.49 8.78
N ALA A 229 16.54 9.45 8.13
CA ALA A 229 16.24 10.36 7.02
C ALA A 229 16.32 11.84 7.45
N ALA A 230 15.75 12.18 8.61
CA ALA A 230 15.82 13.53 9.15
C ALA A 230 17.24 13.95 9.53
N ALA A 231 18.04 13.03 10.10
CA ALA A 231 19.44 13.30 10.44
C ALA A 231 20.28 13.58 9.18
N ILE A 232 20.08 12.80 8.10
CA ILE A 232 20.72 13.05 6.81
C ILE A 232 20.34 14.44 6.29
N ALA A 233 19.05 14.77 6.28
CA ALA A 233 18.58 16.08 5.80
C ALA A 233 19.13 17.24 6.63
N TYR A 234 19.13 17.12 7.97
CA TYR A 234 19.71 18.12 8.87
C TYR A 234 21.21 18.32 8.61
N MET A 235 21.96 17.21 8.47
CA MET A 235 23.39 17.26 8.16
C MET A 235 23.64 17.96 6.83
N VAL A 236 22.93 17.58 5.77
CA VAL A 236 23.06 18.24 4.46
C VAL A 236 22.72 19.73 4.57
N GLY A 237 21.63 20.09 5.24
CA GLY A 237 21.26 21.48 5.47
C GLY A 237 22.34 22.26 6.22
N SER A 238 22.97 21.65 7.22
CA SER A 238 24.03 22.28 8.00
C SER A 238 25.28 22.65 7.19
N LEU A 239 25.52 21.97 6.06
CA LEU A 239 26.60 22.33 5.13
C LEU A 239 26.39 23.69 4.46
N PHE A 240 25.14 24.15 4.35
CA PHE A 240 24.76 25.42 3.75
C PHE A 240 24.51 26.52 4.78
N ARG A 241 24.84 26.29 6.06
CA ARG A 241 24.63 27.28 7.11
C ARG A 241 25.53 28.51 6.88
N GLY A 242 24.91 29.66 6.61
CA GLY A 242 25.60 30.92 6.36
C GLY A 242 26.09 31.13 4.93
N ALA A 243 25.67 30.27 3.99
CA ALA A 243 25.86 30.46 2.55
C ALA A 243 24.87 31.49 1.97
#